data_AF-A0A7Y6TU80-F1
#
_entry.id   AF-A0A7Y6TU80-F1
#
_cell.length_a   1.000
_cell.length_b   1.000
_cell.length_c   1.000
_cell.angle_alpha   90.00
_cell.angle_beta   90.00
_cell.angle_gamma   90.00
#
_symmetry.space_group_name_H-M   'P 1'
#
loop_
_entity.id
_entity.type
_entity.pdbx_description
1 polymer ?
#
loop_
_entity_poly.entity_id
_entity_poly.type
_entity_poly.pdbx_seq_one_letter_code
_entity_poly.pdbx_strand_id
1 'polypeptide(L)'
;MDKENKYLIKPFKVGECSIDEYESNEIVIIDIISRERLLYCEPGCYLVSTPLLLSLKENNVVDLNVIPHEELNIKFSALHNMENPNKTIPRWHRIIPFGRDLNDKREKEIYLNERDELIINERIKNILMEHKEKLKRTKIYEYSDFDVDDFVKENDPKPVFKKEKNEIAKGIAIFALVMGLVAYWFFNN
;
A
#
# COMPACT_ATOMS: atom_id res chain seq x y z
N MET A 1 -5.04 0.42 -28.94
CA MET A 1 -3.97 0.63 -27.95
C MET A 1 -4.19 -0.40 -26.88
N ASP A 2 -3.31 -1.39 -26.79
CA ASP A 2 -3.33 -2.32 -25.68
C ASP A 2 -3.06 -1.53 -24.40
N LYS A 3 -3.92 -1.69 -23.41
CA LYS A 3 -3.79 -1.01 -22.11
C LYS A 3 -2.53 -1.57 -21.45
N GLU A 4 -1.52 -0.73 -21.25
CA GLU A 4 -0.28 -1.18 -20.60
C GLU A 4 -0.58 -1.63 -19.16
N ASN A 5 -0.11 -2.83 -18.80
CA ASN A 5 -0.28 -3.35 -17.45
C ASN A 5 0.54 -2.53 -16.45
N LYS A 6 -0.09 -2.15 -15.35
CA LYS A 6 0.54 -1.42 -14.24
C LYS A 6 0.54 -2.25 -12.98
N TYR A 7 1.47 -1.95 -12.08
CA TYR A 7 1.70 -2.70 -10.87
C TYR A 7 1.96 -1.79 -9.68
N LEU A 8 1.31 -2.12 -8.56
CA LEU A 8 1.55 -1.52 -7.26
C LEU A 8 2.69 -2.26 -6.56
N ILE A 9 3.71 -1.52 -6.14
CA ILE A 9 4.89 -2.05 -5.46
C ILE A 9 4.87 -1.66 -3.99
N LYS A 10 4.97 -2.66 -3.11
CA LYS A 10 5.14 -2.47 -1.67
C LYS A 10 6.49 -3.07 -1.24
N PRO A 11 7.58 -2.27 -1.24
CA PRO A 11 8.89 -2.73 -0.79
C PRO A 11 8.91 -3.10 0.69
N PHE A 12 9.97 -3.79 1.10
CA PHE A 12 10.17 -4.07 2.52
C PHE A 12 10.48 -2.79 3.30
N LYS A 13 9.68 -2.48 4.33
CA LYS A 13 9.92 -1.35 5.24
C LYS A 13 11.14 -1.66 6.12
N VAL A 14 12.11 -0.75 6.14
CA VAL A 14 13.37 -0.89 6.92
C VAL A 14 13.57 0.20 7.97
N GLY A 15 12.77 1.25 7.94
CA GLY A 15 12.87 2.35 8.86
C GLY A 15 11.98 3.52 8.46
N GLU A 16 12.43 4.72 8.78
CA GLU A 16 11.64 5.95 8.71
C GLU A 16 12.44 7.09 8.10
N CYS A 17 11.72 8.04 7.52
CA CYS A 17 12.27 9.27 7.00
C CYS A 17 11.68 10.44 7.77
N SER A 18 12.50 11.41 8.14
CA SER A 18 12.08 12.57 8.91
C SER A 18 12.82 13.81 8.43
N ILE A 19 12.26 14.97 8.68
CA ILE A 19 12.97 16.24 8.49
C ILE A 19 13.55 16.61 9.83
N ASP A 20 14.86 16.82 9.90
CA ASP A 20 15.50 17.36 11.10
C ASP A 20 14.99 18.78 11.36
N GLU A 21 14.35 18.99 12.51
CA GLU A 21 13.78 20.28 12.89
C GLU A 21 14.82 21.40 12.98
N TYR A 22 16.09 21.06 13.20
CA TYR A 22 17.18 22.03 13.39
C TYR A 22 17.93 22.32 12.09
N GLU A 23 18.17 21.29 11.28
CA GLU A 23 18.97 21.42 10.06
C GLU A 23 18.12 21.57 8.78
N SER A 24 16.78 21.38 8.87
CA SER A 24 15.88 21.30 7.71
C SER A 24 16.32 20.27 6.66
N ASN A 25 17.16 19.32 7.07
CA ASN A 25 17.70 18.27 6.22
C ASN A 25 16.89 16.98 6.42
N GLU A 26 16.59 16.29 5.34
CA GLU A 26 15.92 14.99 5.41
C GLU A 26 16.89 13.93 5.95
N ILE A 27 16.49 13.25 7.01
CA ILE A 27 17.22 12.17 7.67
C ILE A 27 16.49 10.86 7.45
N VAL A 28 17.22 9.88 6.95
CA VAL A 28 16.76 8.50 6.79
C VAL A 28 17.29 7.67 7.96
N ILE A 29 16.38 7.19 8.81
CA ILE A 29 16.69 6.36 9.97
C ILE A 29 16.39 4.89 9.63
N ILE A 30 17.39 4.02 9.81
CA ILE A 30 17.31 2.60 9.49
C ILE A 30 17.23 1.78 10.78
N ASP A 31 16.15 1.02 10.93
CA ASP A 31 15.97 0.08 12.03
C ASP A 31 16.48 -1.32 11.69
N ILE A 32 16.30 -1.74 10.43
CA ILE A 32 16.55 -3.12 9.99
C ILE A 32 17.45 -3.12 8.76
N ILE A 33 18.61 -3.76 8.85
CA ILE A 33 19.46 -4.01 7.67
C ILE A 33 18.79 -5.07 6.79
N SER A 34 18.57 -4.70 5.54
CA SER A 34 18.03 -5.59 4.51
C SER A 34 19.07 -5.84 3.41
N ARG A 35 19.06 -7.05 2.85
CA ARG A 35 19.81 -7.38 1.62
C ARG A 35 18.94 -7.21 0.38
N GLU A 36 17.73 -6.69 0.52
CA GLU A 36 16.87 -6.41 -0.62
C GLU A 36 17.37 -5.21 -1.42
N ARG A 37 17.06 -5.22 -2.72
CA ARG A 37 17.51 -4.19 -3.64
C ARG A 37 16.58 -2.99 -3.72
N LEU A 38 15.32 -3.14 -3.30
CA LEU A 38 14.32 -2.09 -3.19
C LEU A 38 13.76 -2.10 -1.77
N LEU A 39 13.82 -0.96 -1.09
CA LEU A 39 13.44 -0.78 0.30
C LEU A 39 12.58 0.47 0.45
N TYR A 40 11.89 0.56 1.59
CA TYR A 40 11.06 1.69 1.93
C TYR A 40 11.37 2.18 3.35
N CYS A 41 11.50 3.50 3.50
CA CYS A 41 11.46 4.19 4.78
C CYS A 41 10.24 5.11 4.80
N GLU A 42 9.46 5.03 5.87
CA GLU A 42 8.20 5.77 5.97
C GLU A 42 8.42 7.18 6.54
N PRO A 43 7.88 8.25 5.94
CA PRO A 43 7.04 8.27 4.74
C PRO A 43 7.86 8.50 3.46
N GLY A 44 7.36 7.95 2.35
CA GLY A 44 7.73 8.35 0.98
C GLY A 44 9.19 8.17 0.55
N CYS A 45 10.02 7.46 1.31
CA CYS A 45 11.43 7.31 1.00
C CYS A 45 11.73 5.91 0.42
N TYR A 46 11.92 5.87 -0.91
CA TYR A 46 12.24 4.65 -1.64
C TYR A 46 13.75 4.55 -1.84
N LEU A 47 14.35 3.48 -1.31
CA LEU A 47 15.78 3.25 -1.40
C LEU A 47 16.08 2.09 -2.35
N VAL A 48 17.09 2.27 -3.19
CA VAL A 48 17.59 1.24 -4.11
C VAL A 48 19.06 0.94 -3.88
N SER A 49 19.43 -0.32 -4.00
CA SER A 49 20.83 -0.74 -4.03
C SER A 49 21.52 -0.26 -5.31
N THR A 50 22.85 -0.07 -5.26
CA THR A 50 23.64 0.25 -6.46
C THR A 50 23.39 -0.69 -7.65
N PRO A 51 23.34 -2.04 -7.49
CA PRO A 51 23.07 -2.92 -8.62
C PRO A 51 21.72 -2.67 -9.29
N LEU A 52 20.65 -2.46 -8.52
CA LEU A 52 19.33 -2.14 -9.11
C LEU A 52 19.34 -0.78 -9.80
N LEU A 53 19.99 0.23 -9.20
CA LEU A 53 20.14 1.54 -9.83
C LEU A 53 20.87 1.46 -11.18
N LEU A 54 21.92 0.65 -11.27
CA LEU A 54 22.65 0.43 -12.53
C LEU A 54 21.75 -0.23 -13.56
N SER A 55 21.01 -1.27 -13.20
CA SER A 55 20.08 -1.93 -14.13
C SER A 55 18.96 -0.98 -14.62
N LEU A 56 18.45 -0.09 -13.76
CA LEU A 56 17.50 0.95 -14.20
C LEU A 56 18.14 1.93 -15.20
N LYS A 57 19.40 2.32 -14.99
CA LYS A 57 20.15 3.21 -15.89
C LYS A 57 20.46 2.53 -17.23
N GLU A 58 20.93 1.28 -17.20
CA GLU A 58 21.25 0.48 -18.39
C GLU A 58 20.02 0.27 -19.29
N ASN A 59 18.82 0.20 -18.69
CA ASN A 59 17.55 0.10 -19.38
C ASN A 59 16.93 1.44 -19.79
N ASN A 60 17.64 2.56 -19.60
CA ASN A 60 17.19 3.92 -19.95
C ASN A 60 15.83 4.28 -19.32
N VAL A 61 15.65 3.97 -18.03
CA VAL A 61 14.48 4.42 -17.27
C VAL A 61 14.57 5.93 -17.09
N VAL A 62 13.54 6.63 -17.55
CA VAL A 62 13.41 8.10 -17.45
C VAL A 62 12.47 8.48 -16.30
N ASP A 63 12.33 9.79 -16.06
CA ASP A 63 11.41 10.32 -15.04
C ASP A 63 11.64 9.69 -13.65
N LEU A 64 12.91 9.61 -13.26
CA LEU A 64 13.31 9.18 -11.92
C LEU A 64 14.44 10.07 -11.42
N ASN A 65 14.15 10.88 -10.40
CA ASN A 65 15.20 11.62 -9.71
C ASN A 65 15.93 10.68 -8.75
N VAL A 66 17.24 10.85 -8.63
CA VAL A 66 18.08 10.00 -7.78
C VAL A 66 18.94 10.88 -6.88
N ILE A 67 18.83 10.68 -5.58
CA ILE A 67 19.76 11.24 -4.60
C ILE A 67 20.80 10.16 -4.29
N PRO A 68 22.09 10.39 -4.60
CA PRO A 68 23.13 9.41 -4.37
C PRO A 68 23.36 9.20 -2.87
N HIS A 69 23.86 8.02 -2.52
CA HIS A 69 24.12 7.64 -1.13
C HIS A 69 24.92 8.69 -0.34
N GLU A 70 25.89 9.32 -0.99
CA GLU A 70 26.81 10.27 -0.38
C GLU A 70 26.14 11.60 0.01
N GLU A 71 24.98 11.90 -0.58
CA GLU A 71 24.17 13.09 -0.27
C GLU A 71 23.04 12.78 0.73
N LEU A 72 22.82 11.50 1.06
CA LEU A 72 21.80 11.09 2.03
C LEU A 72 22.34 11.16 3.46
N ASN A 73 21.62 11.86 4.34
CA ASN A 73 21.83 11.78 5.79
C ASN A 73 21.18 10.48 6.31
N ILE A 74 21.83 9.35 6.08
CA ILE A 74 21.36 8.03 6.49
C ILE A 74 22.07 7.55 7.76
N LYS A 75 21.29 7.14 8.77
CA LYS A 75 21.80 6.70 10.09
C LYS A 75 21.05 5.46 10.56
N PHE A 76 21.69 4.65 11.39
CA PHE A 76 21.00 3.60 12.13
C PHE A 76 20.25 4.18 13.32
N SER A 77 19.10 3.60 13.66
CA SER A 77 18.40 3.94 14.88
C SER A 77 19.20 3.55 16.13
N ALA A 78 18.91 4.21 17.24
CA ALA A 78 19.58 3.91 18.51
C ALA A 78 19.40 2.44 18.91
N LEU A 79 18.18 1.91 18.74
CA LEU A 79 17.87 0.51 19.00
C LEU A 79 18.72 -0.43 18.13
N HIS A 80 18.82 -0.16 16.83
CA HIS A 80 19.67 -0.94 15.94
C HIS A 80 21.14 -0.95 16.41
N ASN A 81 21.67 0.22 16.76
CA ASN A 81 23.06 0.36 17.20
C ASN A 81 23.34 -0.37 18.52
N MET A 82 22.36 -0.43 19.43
CA MET A 82 22.48 -1.19 20.68
C MET A 82 22.52 -2.69 20.42
N GLU A 83 21.69 -3.20 19.51
CA GLU A 83 21.60 -4.63 19.20
C GLU A 83 22.74 -5.11 18.30
N ASN A 84 23.21 -4.26 17.39
CA ASN A 84 24.17 -4.59 16.34
C ASN A 84 25.32 -3.57 16.27
N PRO A 85 26.11 -3.42 17.35
CA PRO A 85 27.23 -2.49 17.35
C PRO A 85 28.22 -2.88 16.24
N ASN A 86 28.73 -1.88 15.51
CA ASN A 86 29.69 -2.00 14.41
C ASN A 86 29.14 -2.45 13.05
N LYS A 87 27.81 -2.44 12.84
CA LYS A 87 27.28 -2.56 11.48
C LYS A 87 27.49 -1.28 10.69
N THR A 88 27.65 -1.44 9.38
CA THR A 88 27.74 -0.34 8.43
C THR A 88 26.49 -0.31 7.56
N ILE A 89 26.08 0.89 7.19
CA ILE A 89 24.91 1.10 6.33
C ILE A 89 25.30 0.65 4.92
N PRO A 90 24.54 -0.26 4.29
CA PRO A 90 24.79 -0.61 2.90
C PRO A 90 24.62 0.60 1.98
N ARG A 91 25.35 0.61 0.86
CA ARG A 91 25.24 1.70 -0.12
C ARG A 91 23.87 1.66 -0.80
N TRP A 92 23.00 2.56 -0.36
CA TRP A 92 21.66 2.77 -0.89
C TRP A 92 21.51 4.19 -1.40
N HIS A 93 20.81 4.32 -2.53
CA HIS A 93 20.47 5.59 -3.16
C HIS A 93 18.97 5.80 -3.03
N ARG A 94 18.52 7.03 -2.92
CA ARG A 94 17.09 7.32 -2.89
C ARG A 94 16.60 7.57 -4.30
N ILE A 95 15.50 6.93 -4.66
CA ILE A 95 14.76 7.27 -5.87
C ILE A 95 13.56 8.13 -5.48
N ILE A 96 13.31 9.17 -6.26
CA ILE A 96 12.16 10.06 -6.10
C ILE A 96 11.36 9.95 -7.40
N PRO A 97 10.34 9.07 -7.43
CA PRO A 97 9.41 9.01 -8.54
C PRO A 97 8.63 10.33 -8.63
N PHE A 98 8.31 10.76 -9.84
CA PHE A 98 7.41 11.89 -10.01
C PHE A 98 5.98 11.49 -9.63
N GLY A 99 5.18 12.44 -9.13
CA GLY A 99 3.75 12.23 -8.97
C GLY A 99 3.06 12.00 -10.31
N ARG A 100 1.89 11.34 -10.28
CA ARG A 100 0.99 11.31 -11.44
C ARG A 100 0.54 12.74 -11.76
N ASP A 101 0.89 13.22 -12.93
CA ASP A 101 0.35 14.47 -13.45
C ASP A 101 -0.81 14.11 -14.39
N LEU A 102 -2.03 14.48 -14.03
CA LEU A 102 -3.22 14.21 -14.84
C LEU A 102 -3.20 14.95 -16.18
N ASN A 103 -2.41 16.02 -16.29
CA ASN A 103 -2.24 16.79 -17.52
C ASN A 103 -1.05 16.32 -18.36
N ASP A 104 -0.15 15.50 -17.80
CA ASP A 104 0.97 14.92 -18.54
C ASP A 104 0.49 13.68 -19.29
N LYS A 105 0.41 13.81 -20.61
CA LYS A 105 0.01 12.71 -21.51
C LYS A 105 1.10 11.65 -21.67
N ARG A 106 2.29 11.85 -21.10
CA ARG A 106 3.37 10.86 -21.13
C ARG A 106 3.08 9.74 -20.15
N GLU A 107 3.16 8.51 -20.63
CA GLU A 107 3.08 7.32 -19.78
C GLU A 107 4.38 7.21 -18.96
N LYS A 108 4.28 7.55 -17.67
CA LYS A 108 5.38 7.42 -16.71
C LYS A 108 5.56 5.95 -16.32
N GLU A 109 6.80 5.49 -16.35
CA GLU A 109 7.14 4.10 -16.04
C GLU A 109 7.22 3.80 -14.55
N ILE A 110 7.58 4.81 -13.75
CA ILE A 110 7.65 4.79 -12.29
C ILE A 110 7.04 6.09 -11.79
N TYR A 111 6.01 6.02 -10.96
CA TYR A 111 5.38 7.21 -10.40
C TYR A 111 4.67 6.91 -9.09
N LEU A 112 4.29 7.98 -8.37
CA LEU A 112 3.41 7.89 -7.21
C LEU A 112 1.97 8.18 -7.63
N ASN A 113 1.02 7.32 -7.22
CA ASN A 113 -0.40 7.59 -7.38
C ASN A 113 -0.88 8.66 -6.38
N GLU A 114 -2.17 8.97 -6.38
CA GLU A 114 -2.79 9.97 -5.49
C GLU A 114 -2.74 9.62 -4.00
N ARG A 115 -2.33 8.38 -3.67
CA ARG A 115 -2.17 7.87 -2.31
C ARG A 115 -0.71 7.70 -1.92
N ASP A 116 0.20 8.32 -2.67
CA ASP A 116 1.65 8.18 -2.52
C ASP A 116 2.15 6.72 -2.60
N GLU A 117 1.42 5.86 -3.33
CA GLU A 117 1.82 4.49 -3.57
C GLU A 117 2.65 4.37 -4.86
N LEU A 118 3.72 3.58 -4.81
CA LEU A 118 4.64 3.37 -5.93
C LEU A 118 4.00 2.49 -7.00
N ILE A 119 3.73 3.08 -8.16
CA ILE A 119 3.22 2.39 -9.34
C ILE A 119 4.32 2.27 -10.38
N ILE A 120 4.39 1.11 -11.02
CA ILE A 120 5.31 0.83 -12.12
C ILE A 120 4.58 0.19 -13.31
N ASN A 121 5.12 0.30 -14.51
CA ASN A 121 4.61 -0.45 -15.67
C ASN A 121 5.23 -1.86 -15.78
N GLU A 122 4.81 -2.62 -16.79
CA GLU A 122 5.34 -3.96 -17.09
C GLU A 122 6.85 -3.96 -17.34
N ARG A 123 7.39 -2.93 -18.02
CA ARG A 123 8.83 -2.86 -18.33
C ARG A 123 9.67 -2.81 -17.05
N ILE A 124 9.32 -1.94 -16.12
CA ILE A 124 10.01 -1.83 -14.83
C ILE A 124 9.82 -3.09 -14.00
N LYS A 125 8.63 -3.70 -14.03
CA LYS A 125 8.41 -4.98 -13.36
C LYS A 125 9.39 -6.03 -13.88
N ASN A 126 9.59 -6.14 -15.20
CA ASN A 126 10.54 -7.08 -15.77
C ASN A 126 11.97 -6.84 -15.27
N ILE A 127 12.42 -5.57 -15.22
CA ILE A 127 13.73 -5.20 -14.66
C ILE A 127 13.83 -5.62 -13.18
N LEU A 128 12.79 -5.37 -12.37
CA LEU A 128 12.77 -5.83 -10.98
C LEU A 128 12.84 -7.36 -10.88
N MET A 129 12.17 -8.08 -11.78
CA MET A 129 12.15 -9.54 -11.78
C MET A 129 13.49 -10.18 -12.15
N GLU A 130 14.37 -9.49 -12.88
CA GLU A 130 15.78 -9.90 -13.04
C GLU A 130 16.54 -9.93 -11.70
N HIS A 131 16.01 -9.23 -10.69
CA HIS A 131 16.56 -9.16 -9.34
C HIS A 131 15.71 -9.89 -8.29
N LYS A 132 14.79 -10.76 -8.71
CA LYS A 132 13.81 -11.46 -7.84
C LYS A 132 14.43 -12.06 -6.57
N GLU A 133 15.61 -12.67 -6.65
CA GLU A 133 16.30 -13.26 -5.50
C GLU A 133 16.67 -12.26 -4.39
N LYS A 134 16.64 -10.96 -4.69
CA LYS A 134 16.90 -9.87 -3.76
C LYS A 134 15.68 -8.95 -3.60
N LEU A 135 14.48 -9.45 -3.89
CA LEU A 135 13.20 -8.76 -3.69
C LEU A 135 12.18 -9.68 -3.00
N LYS A 136 12.64 -10.52 -2.07
CA LYS A 136 11.83 -11.62 -1.52
C LYS A 136 10.62 -11.17 -0.69
N ARG A 137 10.71 -10.02 -0.01
CA ARG A 137 9.62 -9.47 0.80
C ARG A 137 8.88 -8.31 0.12
N THR A 138 9.44 -7.79 -0.97
CA THR A 138 8.75 -6.84 -1.84
C THR A 138 7.51 -7.51 -2.44
N LYS A 139 6.36 -6.88 -2.26
CA LYS A 139 5.08 -7.36 -2.81
C LYS A 139 4.73 -6.56 -4.06
N ILE A 140 4.28 -7.27 -5.08
CA ILE A 140 3.90 -6.71 -6.39
C ILE A 140 2.47 -7.13 -6.66
N TYR A 141 1.59 -6.18 -6.94
CA TYR A 141 0.18 -6.39 -7.22
C TYR A 141 -0.16 -5.80 -8.57
N GLU A 142 -1.03 -6.45 -9.34
CA GLU A 142 -1.65 -5.80 -10.49
C GLU A 142 -2.39 -4.56 -10.03
N TYR A 143 -2.23 -3.48 -10.78
CA TYR A 143 -2.82 -2.19 -10.49
C TYR A 143 -3.60 -1.75 -11.72
N SER A 144 -4.92 -1.66 -11.56
CA SER A 144 -5.77 -0.92 -12.47
C SER A 144 -5.98 0.47 -11.89
N ASP A 145 -5.78 1.49 -12.73
CA ASP A 145 -6.41 2.77 -12.50
C ASP A 145 -7.92 2.50 -12.48
N PHE A 146 -8.49 2.37 -11.28
CA PHE A 146 -9.92 2.58 -11.13
C PHE A 146 -10.10 4.06 -11.45
N ASP A 147 -10.65 4.36 -12.63
CA ASP A 147 -11.29 5.65 -12.82
C ASP A 147 -12.19 5.87 -11.60
N VAL A 148 -12.16 7.08 -11.08
CA VAL A 148 -12.89 7.55 -9.89
C VAL A 148 -14.43 7.47 -10.06
N ASP A 149 -14.93 6.71 -11.04
CA ASP A 149 -16.33 6.54 -11.40
C ASP A 149 -16.94 5.17 -11.05
N ASP A 150 -16.15 4.19 -10.60
CA ASP A 150 -16.73 3.03 -9.92
C ASP A 150 -17.04 3.45 -8.48
N PHE A 151 -18.18 4.13 -8.32
CA PHE A 151 -18.90 4.21 -7.05
C PHE A 151 -18.74 2.87 -6.36
N VAL A 152 -17.97 2.88 -5.28
CA VAL A 152 -18.00 1.83 -4.29
C VAL A 152 -19.47 1.69 -3.96
N LYS A 153 -20.13 0.65 -4.49
CA LYS A 153 -21.27 0.07 -3.79
C LYS A 153 -20.66 -0.31 -2.46
N GLU A 154 -20.81 0.58 -1.48
CA GLU A 154 -20.61 0.27 -0.08
C GLU A 154 -21.24 -1.09 0.08
N ASN A 155 -20.43 -2.10 0.36
CA ASN A 155 -20.96 -3.36 0.83
C ASN A 155 -21.77 -2.97 2.05
N ASP A 156 -23.11 -3.07 1.95
CA ASP A 156 -24.03 -2.76 3.04
C ASP A 156 -23.40 -3.26 4.35
N PRO A 157 -23.22 -2.40 5.35
CA PRO A 157 -22.53 -2.78 6.57
C PRO A 157 -23.18 -4.06 7.12
N LYS A 158 -22.39 -5.11 7.30
CA LYS A 158 -22.87 -6.35 7.90
C LYS A 158 -23.50 -5.99 9.25
N PRO A 159 -24.79 -6.27 9.48
CA PRO A 159 -25.46 -5.85 10.70
C PRO A 159 -24.76 -6.49 11.91
N VAL A 160 -24.23 -5.66 12.79
CA VAL A 160 -23.51 -6.05 14.02
C VAL A 160 -24.46 -6.72 15.03
N PHE A 161 -25.78 -6.54 14.86
CA PHE A 161 -26.80 -7.19 15.66
C PHE A 161 -27.52 -8.28 14.86
N LYS A 162 -27.61 -9.49 15.42
CA LYS A 162 -28.57 -10.48 14.94
C LYS A 162 -29.96 -9.84 15.04
N LYS A 163 -30.65 -9.64 13.92
CA LYS A 163 -32.08 -9.34 13.92
C LYS A 163 -32.77 -10.47 14.70
N GLU A 164 -33.31 -10.18 15.88
CA GLU A 164 -34.39 -10.98 16.47
C GLU A 164 -35.63 -10.83 15.57
N LYS A 165 -35.59 -11.53 14.44
CA LYS A 165 -36.76 -11.76 13.60
C LYS A 165 -37.50 -12.94 14.23
N ASN A 166 -38.69 -12.65 14.76
CA ASN A 166 -39.88 -13.54 14.81
C ASN A 166 -40.60 -13.63 16.17
N GLU A 167 -40.18 -12.93 17.23
CA GLU A 167 -40.92 -12.96 18.51
C GLU A 167 -42.25 -12.18 18.41
N ILE A 168 -42.23 -10.94 17.88
CA ILE A 168 -43.43 -10.08 17.82
C ILE A 168 -44.48 -10.62 16.85
N ALA A 169 -44.08 -11.08 15.66
CA ALA A 169 -45.01 -11.63 14.67
C ALA A 169 -45.65 -12.95 15.15
N LYS A 170 -44.87 -13.82 15.84
CA LYS A 170 -45.44 -15.00 16.50
C LYS A 170 -46.41 -14.62 17.61
N GLY A 171 -46.09 -13.60 18.41
CA GLY A 171 -46.98 -13.09 19.45
C GLY A 171 -48.32 -12.63 18.90
N ILE A 172 -48.31 -11.83 17.82
CA ILE A 172 -49.53 -11.35 17.16
C ILE A 172 -50.34 -12.51 16.56
N ALA A 173 -49.68 -13.48 15.92
CA ALA A 173 -50.36 -14.63 15.33
C ALA A 173 -51.03 -15.51 16.39
N ILE A 174 -50.35 -15.78 17.51
CA ILE A 174 -50.90 -16.55 18.62
C ILE A 174 -52.09 -15.80 19.25
N PHE A 175 -51.96 -14.49 19.47
CA PHE A 175 -53.04 -13.67 20.03
C PHE A 175 -54.30 -13.70 19.14
N ALA A 176 -54.15 -13.55 17.83
CA ALA A 176 -55.28 -13.62 16.90
C ALA A 176 -55.97 -15.00 16.92
N LEU A 177 -55.20 -16.08 17.07
CA LEU A 177 -55.73 -17.44 17.11
C LEU A 177 -56.53 -17.69 18.40
N VAL A 178 -56.04 -17.23 19.55
CA VAL A 178 -56.76 -17.31 20.83
C VAL A 178 -58.05 -16.48 20.77
N MET A 179 -58.00 -15.25 20.27
CA MET A 179 -59.19 -14.40 20.15
C MET A 179 -60.24 -15.00 19.19
N GLY A 180 -59.80 -15.62 18.09
CA GLY A 180 -60.70 -16.32 17.18
C GLY A 180 -61.40 -17.52 17.82
N LEU A 181 -60.68 -18.31 18.63
CA LEU A 181 -61.26 -19.42 19.39
C LEU A 181 -62.27 -18.93 20.44
N VAL A 182 -61.95 -17.87 21.18
CA VAL A 182 -62.85 -17.27 22.17
C VAL A 182 -64.12 -16.74 21.50
N ALA A 183 -63.98 -16.02 20.38
CA ALA A 183 -65.13 -15.51 19.63
C ALA A 183 -66.01 -16.65 19.08
N TYR A 184 -65.40 -17.69 18.49
CA TYR A 184 -66.14 -18.86 18.01
C TYR A 184 -66.92 -19.53 19.16
N TRP A 185 -66.31 -19.66 20.34
CA TRP A 185 -66.97 -20.26 21.50
C TRP A 185 -68.12 -19.38 22.05
N PHE A 186 -67.99 -18.06 21.96
CA PHE A 186 -69.02 -17.11 22.38
C PHE A 186 -70.22 -17.01 21.42
N PHE A 187 -70.01 -17.23 20.12
CA PHE A 187 -71.07 -17.09 19.11
C PHE A 187 -71.69 -18.42 18.65
N ASN A 188 -71.14 -19.56 19.10
CA ASN A 188 -71.68 -20.90 18.81
C ASN A 188 -72.20 -21.63 20.07
N ASN A 189 -72.40 -20.88 21.17
CA ASN A 189 -73.26 -21.20 22.33
C ASN A 189 -74.43 -20.20 22.36
#